data_AF-A0A673BLW1-F1
#
_entry.id   AF-A0A673BLW1-F1
#
_cell.length_a   1.000
_cell.length_b   1.000
_cell.length_c   1.000
_cell.angle_alpha   90.00
_cell.angle_beta   90.00
_cell.angle_gamma   90.00
#
_symmetry.space_group_name_H-M   'P 1'
#
loop_
_entity.id
_entity.type
_entity.pdbx_description
1 polymer ?
#
loop_
_entity_poly.entity_id
_entity_poly.type
_entity_poly.pdbx_seq_one_letter_code
_entity_poly.pdbx_strand_id
1 'polypeptide(L)'
;MSARVPAPCVLLLALLWSSCLGVRIPVPVPVRIPPHEQVARVARFVAHQCDWASMATISTHSPVKGQPFSNLFSVSDGPPGNGTGTGVPYMYLTRMEISVQDLEVGLLCSGVRTRPPASVRTRPPAEFIS
;
A
#
# COMPACT_ATOMS: atom_id res chain seq x y z
N MET A 1 -38.42 -33.27 35.55
CA MET A 1 -38.37 -33.99 34.25
C MET A 1 -37.39 -33.23 33.36
N SER A 2 -36.15 -33.72 33.24
CA SER A 2 -35.07 -33.02 32.50
C SER A 2 -35.05 -33.54 31.06
N ALA A 3 -35.50 -32.70 30.11
CA ALA A 3 -35.50 -33.04 28.69
C ALA A 3 -34.07 -32.96 28.16
N ARG A 4 -33.46 -34.12 27.87
CA ARG A 4 -32.18 -34.19 27.16
C ARG A 4 -32.44 -33.84 25.70
N VAL A 5 -32.00 -32.65 25.28
CA VAL A 5 -32.04 -32.24 23.88
C VAL A 5 -31.17 -33.20 23.06
N PRO A 6 -31.68 -33.81 21.98
CA PRO A 6 -30.91 -34.76 21.20
C PRO A 6 -29.76 -34.04 20.48
N ALA A 7 -28.56 -34.64 20.54
CA ALA A 7 -27.33 -34.16 19.92
C ALA A 7 -27.47 -33.62 18.47
N PRO A 8 -28.27 -34.20 17.56
CA PRO A 8 -28.46 -33.65 16.22
C PRO A 8 -29.10 -32.25 16.22
N CYS A 9 -29.96 -31.93 17.18
CA CYS A 9 -30.57 -30.59 17.27
C CYS A 9 -29.54 -29.54 17.70
N VAL A 10 -28.58 -29.89 18.55
CA VAL A 10 -27.49 -28.98 18.96
C VAL A 10 -26.55 -28.69 17.79
N LEU A 11 -26.24 -29.71 16.98
CA LEU A 11 -25.43 -29.59 15.77
C LEU A 11 -26.11 -28.73 14.69
N LEU A 12 -27.41 -28.92 14.46
CA LEU A 12 -28.18 -28.12 13.50
C LEU A 12 -28.25 -26.65 13.91
N LEU A 13 -28.47 -26.37 15.20
CA LEU A 13 -28.48 -25.00 15.72
C LEU A 13 -27.10 -24.33 15.62
N ALA A 14 -26.01 -25.07 15.82
CA ALA A 14 -24.65 -24.55 15.67
C ALA A 14 -24.30 -24.21 14.21
N LEU A 15 -24.72 -25.04 13.24
CA LEU A 15 -24.51 -24.79 11.81
C LEU A 15 -25.34 -23.60 11.30
N LEU A 16 -26.58 -23.46 11.81
CA LEU A 16 -27.42 -22.28 11.55
C LEU A 16 -26.80 -21.00 12.14
N TRP A 17 -26.23 -21.07 13.35
CA TRP A 17 -25.51 -19.94 13.96
C TRP A 17 -24.24 -19.57 13.20
N SER A 18 -23.49 -20.58 12.72
CA SER A 18 -22.29 -20.36 11.90
C SER A 18 -22.60 -19.69 10.55
N SER A 19 -23.82 -19.85 10.02
CA SER A 19 -24.25 -19.19 8.79
C SER A 19 -24.59 -17.70 9.01
N CYS A 20 -24.90 -17.30 10.25
CA CYS A 20 -25.19 -15.91 10.62
C CYS A 20 -23.93 -15.07 10.88
N LEU A 21 -22.81 -15.71 11.22
CA LEU A 21 -21.51 -15.05 11.18
C LEU A 21 -21.08 -14.97 9.72
N GLY A 22 -21.51 -13.90 9.05
CA GLY A 22 -21.07 -13.52 7.71
C GLY A 22 -19.57 -13.20 7.66
N VAL A 23 -18.72 -14.20 7.90
CA VAL A 23 -17.29 -14.14 7.65
C VAL A 23 -17.15 -14.10 6.14
N ARG A 24 -17.18 -12.89 5.59
CA ARG A 24 -16.81 -12.61 4.21
C ARG A 24 -15.33 -12.96 4.09
N ILE A 25 -15.03 -14.14 3.58
CA ILE A 25 -13.67 -14.47 3.14
C ILE A 25 -13.33 -13.44 2.07
N PRO A 26 -12.27 -12.61 2.24
CA PRO A 26 -11.84 -11.72 1.18
C PRO A 26 -11.39 -12.57 0.01
N VAL A 27 -12.22 -12.65 -1.02
CA VAL A 27 -11.88 -13.30 -2.29
C VAL A 27 -10.72 -12.48 -2.87
N PRO A 28 -9.55 -13.09 -3.16
CA PRO A 28 -8.47 -12.38 -3.83
C PRO A 28 -8.97 -11.95 -5.20
N VAL A 29 -9.22 -10.65 -5.38
CA VAL A 29 -9.65 -10.12 -6.67
C VAL A 29 -8.46 -10.22 -7.62
N PRO A 30 -8.59 -10.86 -8.80
CA PRO A 30 -7.49 -10.96 -9.73
C PRO A 30 -7.05 -9.55 -10.17
N VAL A 31 -5.78 -9.26 -9.93
CA VAL A 31 -5.13 -7.99 -10.25
C VAL A 31 -5.06 -7.85 -11.77
N ARG A 32 -5.95 -7.03 -12.34
CA ARG A 32 -6.01 -6.80 -13.80
C ARG A 32 -5.21 -5.55 -14.14
N ILE A 33 -4.03 -5.76 -14.74
CA ILE A 33 -3.18 -4.66 -15.21
C ILE A 33 -3.92 -3.93 -16.35
N PRO A 34 -4.07 -2.59 -16.28
CA PRO A 34 -4.69 -1.81 -17.35
C PRO A 34 -3.82 -1.79 -18.62
N PRO A 35 -4.41 -1.56 -19.80
CA PRO A 35 -3.65 -1.48 -21.05
C PRO A 35 -2.60 -0.35 -20.99
N HIS A 36 -1.39 -0.64 -21.46
CA HIS A 36 -0.22 0.25 -21.33
C HIS A 36 -0.39 1.61 -22.02
N GLU A 37 -1.23 1.67 -23.06
CA GLU A 37 -1.60 2.90 -23.78
C GLU A 37 -2.28 3.92 -22.87
N GLN A 38 -2.95 3.46 -21.81
CA GLN A 38 -3.66 4.31 -20.85
C GLN A 38 -2.76 4.67 -19.68
N VAL A 39 -1.74 5.48 -19.94
CA VAL A 39 -0.68 5.86 -18.97
C VAL A 39 -1.25 6.34 -17.63
N ALA A 40 -2.30 7.18 -17.64
CA ALA A 40 -2.95 7.65 -16.41
C ALA A 40 -3.61 6.52 -15.61
N ARG A 41 -4.19 5.52 -16.28
CA ARG A 41 -4.81 4.36 -15.63
C ARG A 41 -3.73 3.44 -15.05
N VAL A 42 -2.63 3.25 -15.77
CA VAL A 42 -1.46 2.50 -15.28
C VAL A 42 -0.86 3.19 -14.05
N ALA A 43 -0.70 4.52 -14.08
CA ALA A 43 -0.18 5.28 -12.94
C ALA A 43 -1.06 5.13 -11.70
N ARG A 44 -2.39 5.26 -11.83
CA ARG A 44 -3.33 5.05 -10.71
C ARG A 44 -3.34 3.60 -10.21
N PHE A 45 -3.25 2.65 -11.11
CA PHE A 45 -3.14 1.24 -10.75
C PHE A 45 -1.87 0.98 -9.93
N VAL A 46 -0.72 1.53 -10.33
CA VAL A 46 0.52 1.46 -9.55
C VAL A 46 0.41 2.27 -8.25
N ALA A 47 -0.34 3.38 -8.25
CA ALA A 47 -0.59 4.18 -7.06
C ALA A 47 -1.28 3.35 -5.96
N HIS A 48 -2.32 2.63 -6.37
CA HIS A 48 -3.17 1.83 -5.50
C HIS A 48 -2.52 0.51 -5.03
N GLN A 49 -1.66 -0.10 -5.85
CA GLN A 49 -1.02 -1.38 -5.53
C GLN A 49 0.22 -1.27 -4.63
N CYS A 50 0.67 -0.05 -4.29
CA CYS A 50 1.91 0.15 -3.54
C CYS A 50 1.61 0.72 -2.15
N ASP A 51 1.93 -0.08 -1.13
CA ASP A 51 1.77 0.28 0.29
C ASP A 51 2.89 1.18 0.83
N TRP A 52 3.95 1.39 0.04
CA TRP A 52 5.12 2.18 0.42
C TRP A 52 5.56 3.11 -0.71
N ALA A 53 6.20 4.22 -0.35
CA ALA A 53 6.81 5.17 -1.29
C ALA A 53 8.09 5.75 -0.72
N SER A 54 9.06 6.02 -1.60
CA SER A 54 10.23 6.82 -1.28
C SER A 54 9.92 8.27 -1.57
N MET A 55 9.98 9.14 -0.56
CA MET A 55 9.81 10.58 -0.72
C MET A 55 11.14 11.26 -0.46
N ALA A 56 11.56 12.10 -1.41
CA ALA A 56 12.71 12.97 -1.27
C ALA A 56 12.28 14.39 -0.89
N THR A 57 12.87 14.92 0.18
CA THR A 57 12.73 16.30 0.67
C THR A 57 14.07 17.02 0.58
N ILE A 58 14.03 18.36 0.58
CA ILE A 58 15.25 19.16 0.69
C ILE A 58 15.55 19.34 2.17
N SER A 59 16.68 18.81 2.62
CA SER A 59 17.02 18.86 4.05
C SER A 59 17.29 20.28 4.54
N THR A 60 16.76 20.61 5.71
CA THR A 60 16.95 21.89 6.40
C THR A 60 17.93 21.78 7.57
N HIS A 61 18.26 20.54 7.94
CA HIS A 61 19.12 20.18 9.07
C HIS A 61 20.62 20.15 8.71
N SER A 62 21.45 20.64 9.61
CA SER A 62 22.93 20.53 9.51
C SER A 62 23.38 19.11 9.85
N PRO A 63 24.37 18.50 9.16
CA PRO A 63 25.30 19.08 8.18
C PRO A 63 24.87 19.02 6.72
N VAL A 64 23.74 18.37 6.40
CA VAL A 64 23.32 18.07 5.02
C VAL A 64 22.41 19.13 4.38
N LYS A 65 22.22 20.27 5.04
CA LYS A 65 21.31 21.35 4.62
C LYS A 65 21.41 21.66 3.12
N GLY A 66 20.28 21.58 2.43
CA GLY A 66 20.15 21.81 0.98
C GLY A 66 20.33 20.57 0.12
N GLN A 67 20.78 19.45 0.67
CA GLN A 67 20.88 18.18 -0.06
C GLN A 67 19.54 17.44 -0.05
N PRO A 68 19.23 16.67 -1.12
CA PRO A 68 18.06 15.80 -1.14
C PRO A 68 18.23 14.70 -0.10
N PHE A 69 17.26 14.57 0.79
CA PHE A 69 17.16 13.50 1.76
C PHE A 69 15.93 12.65 1.42
N SER A 70 16.08 11.32 1.37
CA SER A 70 15.00 10.43 0.97
C SER A 70 14.68 9.45 2.08
N ASN A 71 13.39 9.29 2.37
CA ASN A 71 12.90 8.34 3.36
C ASN A 71 11.74 7.50 2.80
N LEU A 72 11.49 6.34 3.42
CA LEU A 72 10.46 5.38 3.05
C LEU A 72 9.23 5.57 3.95
N PHE A 73 8.08 5.82 3.33
CA PHE A 73 6.81 6.04 4.02
C PHE A 73 5.77 5.02 3.60
N SER A 74 4.95 4.61 4.56
CA SER A 74 3.72 3.86 4.27
C SER A 74 2.69 4.78 3.64
N VAL A 75 2.09 4.33 2.55
CA VAL A 75 1.15 5.10 1.74
C VAL A 75 -0.10 4.27 1.51
N SER A 76 -1.27 4.91 1.58
CA SER A 76 -2.53 4.30 1.17
C SER A 76 -3.32 5.25 0.27
N ASP A 77 -3.90 4.68 -0.79
CA ASP A 77 -4.75 5.41 -1.75
C ASP A 77 -6.26 5.08 -1.57
N GLY A 78 -6.61 4.30 -0.53
CA GLY A 78 -7.98 3.90 -0.23
C GLY A 78 -8.11 2.42 0.13
N PRO A 79 -9.34 1.94 0.44
CA PRO A 79 -9.59 0.56 0.81
C PRO A 79 -9.19 -0.42 -0.29
N PRO A 80 -8.81 -1.67 0.06
CA PRO A 80 -8.47 -2.68 -0.93
C PRO A 80 -9.68 -3.02 -1.82
N GLY A 81 -9.52 -2.86 -3.14
CA GLY A 81 -10.59 -3.15 -4.10
C GLY A 81 -10.30 -2.60 -5.49
N ASN A 82 -10.79 -3.27 -6.52
CA ASN A 82 -10.64 -2.77 -7.89
C ASN A 82 -11.42 -1.46 -8.07
N GLY A 83 -10.70 -0.35 -8.26
CA GLY A 83 -11.29 0.95 -8.54
C GLY A 83 -11.78 1.71 -7.30
N THR A 84 -11.44 1.26 -6.09
CA THR A 84 -11.71 2.00 -4.84
C THR A 84 -10.58 2.97 -4.47
N GLY A 85 -9.46 2.94 -5.19
CA GLY A 85 -8.35 3.89 -5.04
C GLY A 85 -8.71 5.28 -5.56
N THR A 86 -8.43 6.30 -4.75
CA THR A 86 -8.77 7.71 -5.00
C THR A 86 -7.81 8.36 -6.00
N GLY A 87 -6.63 7.78 -6.20
CA GLY A 87 -5.49 8.35 -6.91
C GLY A 87 -4.68 9.36 -6.08
N VAL A 88 -4.96 9.51 -4.79
CA VAL A 88 -4.32 10.47 -3.86
C VAL A 88 -3.61 9.70 -2.74
N PRO A 89 -2.27 9.75 -2.68
CA PRO A 89 -1.51 9.04 -1.65
C PRO A 89 -1.65 9.74 -0.29
N TYR A 90 -2.29 9.07 0.66
CA TYR A 90 -2.30 9.48 2.07
C TYR A 90 -1.14 8.84 2.82
N MET A 91 -0.48 9.62 3.67
CA MET A 91 0.64 9.19 4.49
C MET A 91 0.37 9.59 5.93
N TYR A 92 0.69 8.71 6.87
CA TYR A 92 0.62 9.02 8.29
C TYR A 92 2.01 9.32 8.81
N LEU A 93 2.24 10.58 9.17
CA LEU A 93 3.56 11.09 9.51
C LEU A 93 3.59 11.62 10.94
N THR A 94 4.72 11.42 11.62
CA THR A 94 4.99 12.01 12.94
C THR A 94 5.82 13.27 12.79
N ARG A 95 5.57 14.29 13.62
CA ARG A 95 6.35 15.55 13.63
C ARG A 95 7.83 15.35 14.01
N MET A 96 8.16 14.21 14.62
CA MET A 96 9.54 13.88 14.97
C MET A 96 10.37 13.39 13.77
N GLU A 97 9.74 13.13 12.63
CA GLU A 97 10.42 12.65 11.44
C GLU A 97 11.12 13.82 10.73
N ILE A 98 12.37 13.60 10.31
CA ILE A 98 13.24 14.66 9.79
C ILE A 98 12.73 15.21 8.45
N SER A 99 12.14 14.37 7.60
CA SER A 99 11.53 14.80 6.34
C SER A 99 10.25 15.63 6.57
N VAL A 100 9.49 15.40 7.64
CA VAL A 100 8.34 16.25 8.03
C VAL A 100 8.80 17.64 8.46
N GLN A 101 9.90 17.72 9.20
CA GLN A 101 10.49 19.01 9.58
C GLN A 101 10.96 19.78 8.34
N ASP A 102 11.50 19.08 7.34
CA ASP A 102 11.83 19.67 6.05
C ASP A 102 10.59 20.14 5.27
N LEU A 103 9.50 19.37 5.31
CA LEU A 103 8.22 19.70 4.67
C LEU A 103 7.53 20.91 5.30
N GLU A 104 7.66 21.11 6.61
CA GLU A 104 7.12 22.30 7.31
C GLU A 104 7.80 23.60 6.84
N VAL A 105 9.04 23.51 6.37
CA VAL A 105 9.82 24.66 5.88
C VAL A 105 9.66 24.86 4.36
N GLY A 106 9.53 23.78 3.59
CA GLY A 106 9.40 23.84 2.13
C GLY A 106 8.51 22.73 1.57
N LEU A 107 7.44 23.11 0.87
CA LEU A 107 6.43 22.18 0.34
C LEU A 107 6.86 21.40 -0.93
N LEU A 108 8.14 21.44 -1.31
CA LEU A 108 8.64 20.81 -2.54
C LEU A 108 9.15 19.39 -2.23
N CYS A 109 8.36 18.37 -2.55
CA CYS A 109 8.75 16.96 -2.45
C CYS A 109 8.65 16.24 -3.81
N SER A 110 9.62 15.37 -4.10
CA SER A 110 9.62 14.49 -5.28
C SER A 110 9.56 13.04 -4.84
N GLY A 111 8.59 12.28 -5.36
CA GLY A 111 8.37 10.87 -5.00
C GLY A 111 8.82 9.91 -6.10
N VAL A 112 9.69 8.96 -5.77
CA VAL A 112 10.11 7.88 -6.69
C VAL A 112 9.52 6.56 -6.20
N ARG A 113 8.81 5.86 -7.09
CA ARG A 113 8.18 4.56 -6.77
C ARG A 113 8.75 3.48 -7.67
N THR A 114 9.53 2.58 -7.08
CA THR A 114 10.01 1.36 -7.73
C THR A 114 9.03 0.22 -7.43
N ARG A 115 8.38 -0.34 -8.45
CA ARG A 115 7.69 -1.62 -8.31
C ARG A 115 8.75 -2.70 -7.99
N PRO A 116 8.64 -3.48 -6.90
CA PRO A 116 9.56 -4.59 -6.70
C PRO A 116 9.39 -5.59 -7.86
N PRO A 117 10.48 -6.01 -8.53
CA PRO A 117 10.39 -7.00 -9.59
C PRO A 117 10.01 -8.35 -8.98
N ALA A 118 8.88 -8.90 -9.41
CA ALA A 118 8.68 -10.33 -9.32
C ALA A 118 9.72 -10.99 -10.22
N SER A 119 10.56 -11.84 -9.62
CA SER A 119 11.66 -12.62 -10.22
C SER A 119 12.96 -11.87 -10.54
N VAL A 120 13.98 -12.26 -9.77
CA VAL A 120 15.41 -12.02 -10.01
C VAL A 120 15.78 -12.50 -11.40
N ARG A 121 16.34 -11.62 -12.22
CA ARG A 121 17.31 -11.99 -13.26
C ARG A 121 18.46 -10.99 -13.19
N THR A 122 19.53 -11.40 -12.53
CA THR A 122 20.81 -10.70 -12.52
C THR A 122 21.29 -10.50 -13.96
N ARG A 123 21.53 -9.25 -14.36
CA ARG A 123 22.41 -8.92 -15.49
C ARG A 123 23.56 -8.07 -14.97
N PRO A 124 24.81 -8.34 -15.38
CA PRO A 124 25.98 -7.61 -14.92
C PRO A 124 26.00 -6.16 -15.47
N PRO A 125 26.73 -5.25 -14.81
CA PRO A 125 26.73 -3.83 -15.14
C PRO A 125 27.50 -3.60 -16.45
N ALA A 126 26.84 -2.99 -17.44
CA ALA A 126 27.52 -2.39 -18.58
C ALA A 126 27.81 -0.92 -18.25
N GLU A 127 29.05 -0.55 -18.52
CA GLU A 127 29.73 0.71 -18.28
C GLU A 127 28.99 1.92 -18.84
N PHE A 128 29.04 3.05 -18.11
CA PHE A 128 28.73 4.36 -18.65
C PHE A 128 29.87 5.32 -18.28
N ILE A 129 30.92 5.31 -19.10
CA ILE A 129 31.87 6.40 -19.26
C ILE A 129 31.76 6.85 -20.71
N SER A 130 31.07 7.97 -20.94
CA SER A 130 31.50 9.15 -21.72
C SER A 130 30.31 10.02 -22.07
#